data_AF-A0A938HVF9-F1
#
_entry.id   AF-A0A938HVF9-F1
#
_cell.length_a   1.000
_cell.length_b   1.000
_cell.length_c   1.000
_cell.angle_alpha   90.00
_cell.angle_beta   90.00
_cell.angle_gamma   90.00
#
_symmetry.space_group_name_H-M   'P 1'
#
loop_
_entity.id
_entity.type
_entity.pdbx_description
1 polymer ?
#
loop_
_entity_poly.entity_id
_entity_poly.type
_entity_poly.pdbx_seq_one_letter_code
_entity_poly.pdbx_strand_id
1 'polypeptide(L)'
;MIAMIEIYTDGACRGNPGPGGWGAVIVRDGQPETELSGHSPRTTNNRMEIQAVIEGLGAVPPGEPVCVVSDSEYVIKTQTRGWQKKANQDLWAELDRATQGRRIEWRWTQGHSGDPFNELADRLAVAASMPPNGGSDVQPEGAPRLSHITETGEARMVDVGDKEITERVAVARATLVMKPETIKLIQSGGFEKGDVLGVARVAGVMAAKQTHGLIPLCHPIPLAQVTIDFDTTSREGELQLTAMARATWKTGVEMEALTAVTVSALTVYDMCKAVDRGMLIKDVRLVKKTGGKSGDWSAE
;
A
#
# COMPACT_ATOMS: atom_id res chain seq x y z
N MET A 1 40.41 7.19 27.54
CA MET A 1 39.92 6.24 26.52
C MET A 1 39.47 7.08 25.35
N ILE A 2 39.90 6.77 24.12
CA ILE A 2 39.33 7.43 22.93
C ILE A 2 37.89 6.92 22.83
N ALA A 3 36.92 7.82 22.84
CA ALA A 3 35.51 7.45 22.68
C ALA A 3 35.34 6.80 21.30
N MET A 4 34.66 5.66 21.26
CA MET A 4 34.40 4.95 20.01
C MET A 4 33.23 5.61 19.31
N ILE A 5 33.41 5.92 18.02
CA ILE A 5 32.33 6.48 17.21
C ILE A 5 31.41 5.34 16.80
N GLU A 6 30.11 5.48 17.01
CA GLU A 6 29.16 4.50 16.51
C GLU A 6 28.64 4.93 15.13
N ILE A 7 28.52 3.98 14.22
CA ILE A 7 27.99 4.18 12.87
C ILE A 7 26.82 3.21 12.71
N TYR A 8 25.60 3.72 12.80
CA TYR A 8 24.39 2.94 12.55
C TYR A 8 24.07 2.95 11.08
N THR A 9 23.78 1.78 10.49
CA THR A 9 23.61 1.65 9.04
C THR A 9 22.45 0.75 8.69
N ASP A 10 21.70 1.13 7.66
CA ASP A 10 20.62 0.33 7.09
C ASP A 10 20.53 0.52 5.56
N GLY A 11 19.95 -0.46 4.88
CA GLY A 11 19.66 -0.46 3.45
C GLY A 11 18.25 -0.93 3.15
N ALA A 12 17.53 -0.15 2.34
CA ALA A 12 16.18 -0.44 1.89
C ALA A 12 16.12 -0.64 0.37
N CYS A 13 15.27 -1.55 -0.11
CA CYS A 13 15.03 -1.75 -1.54
C CYS A 13 13.58 -2.10 -1.85
N ARG A 14 12.95 -1.34 -2.75
CA ARG A 14 11.57 -1.51 -3.19
C ARG A 14 11.49 -2.38 -4.44
N GLY A 15 11.12 -3.64 -4.24
CA GLY A 15 11.30 -4.69 -5.24
C GLY A 15 12.78 -5.06 -5.27
N ASN A 16 13.11 -6.33 -5.11
CA ASN A 16 14.51 -6.76 -4.93
C ASN A 16 14.91 -7.66 -6.10
N PRO A 17 15.38 -7.11 -7.25
CA PRO A 17 15.93 -5.77 -7.43
C PRO A 17 14.93 -4.66 -7.84
N GLY A 18 15.27 -3.41 -7.52
CA GLY A 18 14.41 -2.22 -7.70
C GLY A 18 15.02 -0.96 -7.07
N PRO A 19 14.31 0.17 -7.02
CA PRO A 19 14.81 1.40 -6.38
C PRO A 19 15.17 1.16 -4.92
N GLY A 20 16.37 1.54 -4.52
CA GLY A 20 16.85 1.36 -3.15
C GLY A 20 17.51 2.60 -2.61
N GLY A 21 17.64 2.65 -1.30
CA GLY A 21 18.31 3.70 -0.58
C GLY A 21 19.11 3.13 0.57
N TRP A 22 20.16 3.83 0.96
CA TRP A 22 20.98 3.50 2.11
C TRP A 22 20.96 4.68 3.09
N GLY A 23 21.11 4.39 4.37
CA GLY A 23 21.15 5.37 5.44
C GLY A 23 22.27 5.06 6.42
N ALA A 24 22.99 6.10 6.87
CA ALA A 24 24.01 5.98 7.91
C ALA A 24 23.91 7.13 8.91
N VAL A 25 24.07 6.83 10.20
CA VAL A 25 24.05 7.80 11.31
C VAL A 25 25.34 7.66 12.10
N ILE A 26 26.13 8.74 12.13
CA ILE A 26 27.35 8.83 12.95
C ILE A 26 26.97 9.40 14.31
N VAL A 27 27.31 8.67 15.37
CA VAL A 27 27.01 9.02 16.75
C VAL A 27 28.32 9.17 17.53
N ARG A 28 28.50 10.32 18.17
CA ARG A 28 29.61 10.61 19.09
C ARG A 28 29.08 10.99 20.44
N ASP A 29 29.67 10.43 21.48
CA ASP A 29 29.28 10.69 22.88
C ASP A 29 27.77 10.54 23.12
N GLY A 30 27.14 9.57 22.43
CA GLY A 30 25.71 9.27 22.54
C GLY A 30 24.78 10.28 21.86
N GLN A 31 25.29 11.16 21.00
CA GLN A 31 24.51 12.13 20.24
C GLN A 31 24.72 11.94 18.73
N PRO A 32 23.66 12.07 17.91
CA PRO A 32 23.81 11.99 16.46
C PRO A 32 24.53 13.25 15.97
N GLU A 33 25.64 13.05 15.25
CA GLU A 33 26.47 14.13 14.70
C GLU A 33 26.23 14.31 13.20
N THR A 34 26.08 13.22 12.46
CA THR A 34 25.93 13.27 11.00
C THR A 34 24.94 12.22 10.53
N GLU A 35 24.04 12.62 9.65
CA GLU A 35 23.08 11.77 8.97
C GLU A 35 23.39 11.76 7.47
N LEU A 36 23.54 10.57 6.90
CA LEU A 36 23.87 10.36 5.49
C LEU A 36 22.84 9.46 4.86
N SER A 37 22.53 9.71 3.59
CA SER A 37 21.70 8.83 2.81
C SER A 37 22.01 8.96 1.32
N GLY A 38 21.63 7.95 0.55
CA GLY A 38 21.79 7.98 -0.90
C GLY A 38 20.86 7.01 -1.62
N HIS A 39 20.56 7.35 -2.88
CA HIS A 39 19.60 6.65 -3.71
C HIS A 39 20.30 5.82 -4.80
N SER A 40 19.74 4.65 -5.11
CA SER A 40 20.07 3.90 -6.31
C SER A 40 18.79 3.48 -7.05
N PRO A 41 18.61 3.85 -8.33
CA PRO A 41 17.35 3.61 -9.05
C PRO A 41 17.07 2.12 -9.31
N ARG A 42 18.11 1.27 -9.30
CA ARG A 42 17.97 -0.18 -9.47
C ARG A 42 19.10 -0.92 -8.76
N THR A 43 18.79 -1.48 -7.61
CA THR A 43 19.73 -2.17 -6.71
C THR A 43 19.03 -3.33 -6.01
N THR A 44 19.68 -3.95 -5.03
CA THR A 44 19.10 -4.94 -4.11
C THR A 44 19.25 -4.47 -2.67
N ASN A 45 18.48 -5.05 -1.73
CA ASN A 45 18.60 -4.71 -0.31
C ASN A 45 20.04 -4.89 0.18
N ASN A 46 20.61 -6.07 -0.07
CA ASN A 46 21.98 -6.40 0.32
C ASN A 46 23.04 -5.44 -0.24
N ARG A 47 22.80 -4.81 -1.39
CA ARG A 47 23.73 -3.82 -1.93
C ARG A 47 23.64 -2.49 -1.18
N MET A 48 22.43 -2.06 -0.83
CA MET A 48 22.24 -0.83 -0.05
C MET A 48 22.78 -0.97 1.37
N GLU A 49 22.63 -2.15 1.96
CA GLU A 49 23.20 -2.49 3.26
C GLU A 49 24.73 -2.36 3.28
N ILE A 50 25.41 -2.88 2.26
CA ILE A 50 26.87 -2.73 2.15
C ILE A 50 27.25 -1.26 1.86
N GLN A 51 26.50 -0.58 0.98
CA GLN A 51 26.77 0.82 0.65
C GLN A 51 26.69 1.72 1.88
N ALA A 52 25.68 1.54 2.74
CA ALA A 52 25.50 2.29 3.97
C ALA A 52 26.75 2.27 4.86
N VAL A 53 27.38 1.09 4.98
CA VAL A 53 28.61 0.92 5.75
C VAL A 53 29.81 1.61 5.09
N ILE A 54 29.95 1.50 3.77
CA ILE A 54 31.05 2.14 3.03
C ILE A 54 31.00 3.66 3.24
N GLU A 55 29.81 4.23 3.08
CA GLU A 55 29.60 5.68 3.17
C GLU A 55 29.74 6.18 4.61
N GLY A 56 29.20 5.44 5.57
CA GLY A 56 29.38 5.74 7.00
C GLY A 56 30.85 5.71 7.43
N LEU A 57 31.62 4.70 7.00
CA LEU A 57 33.07 4.63 7.25
C LEU A 57 33.83 5.77 6.54
N GLY A 58 33.40 6.13 5.33
CA GLY A 58 33.99 7.21 4.54
C GLY A 58 33.86 8.58 5.20
N ALA A 59 32.77 8.80 5.93
CA ALA A 59 32.51 10.05 6.64
C ALA A 59 33.24 10.18 8.00
N VAL A 60 33.91 9.11 8.47
CA VAL A 60 34.72 9.13 9.70
C VAL A 60 36.22 9.10 9.37
N PRO A 61 37.07 9.93 10.03
CA PRO A 61 38.51 9.91 9.79
C PRO A 61 39.16 8.53 10.01
N PRO A 62 40.08 8.08 9.14
CA PRO A 62 40.75 6.75 9.22
C PRO A 62 41.43 6.41 10.54
N GLY A 63 41.87 7.40 11.30
CA GLY A 63 42.57 7.18 12.57
C GLY A 63 41.66 6.92 13.77
N GLU A 64 40.34 7.09 13.63
CA GLU A 64 39.41 6.98 14.75
C GLU A 64 38.82 5.57 14.88
N PRO A 65 38.71 5.02 16.10
CA PRO A 65 38.07 3.74 16.33
C PRO A 65 36.56 3.85 16.16
N VAL A 66 35.97 2.89 15.44
CA VAL A 66 34.52 2.90 15.13
C VAL A 66 33.85 1.58 15.53
N CYS A 67 32.59 1.66 15.93
CA CYS A 67 31.67 0.53 16.05
C CYS A 67 30.60 0.65 14.96
N VAL A 68 30.63 -0.24 13.97
CA VAL A 68 29.55 -0.33 12.98
C VAL A 68 28.41 -1.15 13.56
N VAL A 69 27.21 -0.57 13.59
CA VAL A 69 25.98 -1.16 14.10
C VAL A 69 25.01 -1.34 12.94
N SER A 70 24.56 -2.57 12.71
CA SER A 70 23.63 -2.89 11.62
C SER A 70 22.75 -4.07 12.00
N ASP A 71 21.50 -4.07 11.55
CA ASP A 71 20.61 -5.23 11.65
C ASP A 71 20.78 -6.23 10.48
N SER A 72 21.55 -5.85 9.46
CA SER A 72 21.91 -6.71 8.35
C SER A 72 22.81 -7.86 8.81
N GLU A 73 22.21 -9.04 8.98
CA GLU A 73 22.97 -10.26 9.25
C GLU A 73 24.00 -10.55 8.14
N TYR A 74 23.71 -10.15 6.90
CA TYR A 74 24.59 -10.37 5.75
C TYR A 74 25.91 -9.61 5.91
N VAL A 75 25.86 -8.33 6.31
CA VAL A 75 27.03 -7.52 6.59
C VAL A 75 27.78 -8.07 7.81
N ILE A 76 27.09 -8.20 8.95
CA ILE A 76 27.75 -8.54 10.21
C ILE A 76 28.39 -9.94 10.15
N LYS A 77 27.70 -10.95 9.60
CA LYS A 77 28.26 -12.31 9.50
C LYS A 77 29.40 -12.39 8.49
N THR A 78 29.40 -11.58 7.43
CA THR A 78 30.53 -11.51 6.49
C THR A 78 31.78 -10.95 7.17
N GLN A 79 31.64 -9.89 7.97
CA GLN A 79 32.78 -9.22 8.62
C GLN A 79 33.29 -9.96 9.87
N THR A 80 32.45 -10.73 10.55
CA THR A 80 32.82 -11.37 11.83
C THR A 80 32.96 -12.89 11.76
N ARG A 81 32.26 -13.56 10.83
CA ARG A 81 32.17 -15.03 10.76
C ARG A 81 32.69 -15.63 9.44
N GLY A 82 33.36 -14.83 8.62
CA GLY A 82 34.01 -15.29 7.39
C GLY A 82 33.05 -15.86 6.34
N TRP A 83 31.81 -15.39 6.30
CA TRP A 83 30.87 -15.77 5.25
C TRP A 83 31.44 -15.42 3.87
N GLN A 84 31.26 -16.32 2.90
CA GLN A 84 31.81 -16.13 1.56
C GLN A 84 31.08 -15.01 0.80
N LYS A 85 31.85 -14.08 0.25
CA LYS A 85 31.41 -12.97 -0.62
C LYS A 85 31.00 -13.45 -2.02
N LYS A 86 29.94 -14.26 -2.11
CA LYS A 86 29.50 -14.93 -3.36
C LYS A 86 28.90 -13.98 -4.40
N ALA A 87 28.41 -12.81 -3.98
CA ALA A 87 27.84 -11.77 -4.84
C ALA A 87 28.25 -10.38 -4.33
N ASN A 88 28.04 -9.33 -5.12
CA ASN A 88 28.40 -7.93 -4.82
C ASN A 88 29.91 -7.71 -4.63
N GLN A 89 30.74 -8.38 -5.45
CA GLN A 89 32.21 -8.31 -5.34
C GLN A 89 32.74 -6.88 -5.45
N ASP A 90 32.08 -6.03 -6.23
CA ASP A 90 32.37 -4.62 -6.38
C ASP A 90 32.28 -3.86 -5.03
N LEU A 91 31.13 -3.95 -4.36
CA LEU A 91 30.92 -3.29 -3.06
C LEU A 91 31.77 -3.91 -1.95
N TRP A 92 31.98 -5.23 -1.99
CA TRP A 92 32.86 -5.85 -1.01
C TRP A 92 34.32 -5.42 -1.15
N ALA A 93 34.81 -5.19 -2.36
CA ALA A 93 36.15 -4.66 -2.58
C ALA A 93 36.28 -3.20 -2.11
N GLU A 94 35.22 -2.41 -2.25
CA GLU A 94 35.16 -1.05 -1.68
C GLU A 94 35.15 -1.07 -0.16
N LEU A 95 34.35 -1.94 0.47
CA LEU A 95 34.32 -2.08 1.92
C LEU A 95 35.67 -2.57 2.47
N ASP A 96 36.34 -3.50 1.79
CA ASP A 96 37.68 -3.96 2.20
C ASP A 96 38.68 -2.79 2.19
N ARG A 97 38.61 -1.90 1.19
CA ARG A 97 39.43 -0.68 1.18
C ARG A 97 39.05 0.28 2.31
N ALA A 98 37.76 0.49 2.55
CA ALA A 98 37.28 1.39 3.60
C ALA A 98 37.66 0.93 5.00
N THR A 99 37.79 -0.39 5.21
CA THR A 99 38.14 -1.01 6.49
C THR A 99 39.64 -1.19 6.70
N GLN A 100 40.45 -1.10 5.64
CA GLN A 100 41.89 -1.33 5.71
C GLN A 100 42.60 -0.36 6.66
N GLY A 101 43.34 -0.90 7.63
CA GLY A 101 44.12 -0.11 8.59
C GLY A 101 43.29 0.58 9.67
N ARG A 102 41.98 0.35 9.73
CA ARG A 102 41.09 0.91 10.78
C ARG A 102 40.86 -0.09 11.90
N ARG A 103 40.66 0.44 13.12
CA ARG A 103 40.13 -0.34 14.25
C ARG A 103 38.60 -0.29 14.21
N ILE A 104 37.98 -1.41 13.89
CA ILE A 104 36.53 -1.53 13.71
C ILE A 104 35.97 -2.63 14.61
N GLU A 105 34.95 -2.30 15.37
CA GLU A 105 34.07 -3.27 16.05
C GLU A 105 32.77 -3.40 15.25
N TRP A 106 32.23 -4.61 15.16
CA TRP A 106 31.00 -4.90 14.41
C TRP A 106 29.94 -5.41 15.38
N ARG A 107 28.81 -4.70 15.46
CA ARG A 107 27.71 -5.02 16.37
C ARG A 107 26.45 -5.28 15.55
N TRP A 108 25.89 -6.47 15.70
CA TRP A 108 24.55 -6.72 15.21
C TRP A 108 23.53 -6.12 16.19
N THR A 109 22.50 -5.48 15.65
CA THR A 109 21.32 -5.07 16.42
C THR A 109 20.07 -5.69 15.81
N GLN A 110 19.00 -5.81 16.59
CA GLN A 110 17.73 -6.29 16.07
C GLN A 110 16.98 -5.12 15.41
N GLY A 111 16.54 -5.30 14.17
CA GLY A 111 15.68 -4.34 13.48
C GLY A 111 14.37 -4.09 14.24
N HIS A 112 13.92 -2.84 14.26
CA HIS A 112 12.72 -2.37 14.99
C HIS A 112 12.69 -2.72 16.49
N SER A 113 13.86 -2.74 17.15
CA SER A 113 13.99 -3.04 18.58
C SER A 113 13.81 -1.82 19.51
N GLY A 114 13.54 -0.63 18.97
CA GLY A 114 13.47 0.60 19.74
C GLY A 114 14.80 1.33 19.92
N ASP A 115 15.88 0.88 19.25
CA ASP A 115 17.13 1.64 19.19
C ASP A 115 16.94 2.89 18.31
N PRO A 116 17.01 4.10 18.89
CA PRO A 116 16.64 5.33 18.18
C PRO A 116 17.56 5.65 17.00
N PHE A 117 18.82 5.19 17.02
CA PHE A 117 19.77 5.45 15.94
C PHE A 117 19.65 4.43 14.82
N ASN A 118 19.33 3.17 15.14
CA ASN A 118 18.99 2.19 14.12
C ASN A 118 17.69 2.57 13.39
N GLU A 119 16.66 3.01 14.14
CA GLU A 119 15.41 3.50 13.54
C GLU A 119 15.59 4.78 12.72
N LEU A 120 16.58 5.61 13.04
CA LEU A 120 16.93 6.75 12.21
C LEU A 120 17.65 6.32 10.92
N ALA A 121 18.57 5.36 10.97
CA ALA A 121 19.23 4.81 9.80
C ALA A 121 18.22 4.15 8.84
N ASP A 122 17.26 3.39 9.36
CA ASP A 122 16.13 2.81 8.60
C ASP A 122 15.30 3.90 7.92
N ARG A 123 14.89 4.93 8.67
CA ARG A 123 14.14 6.06 8.08
C ARG A 123 14.90 6.75 6.95
N LEU A 124 16.21 6.95 7.10
CA LEU A 124 17.06 7.54 6.07
C LEU A 124 17.14 6.65 4.82
N ALA A 125 17.34 5.34 4.99
CA ALA A 125 17.41 4.39 3.89
C ALA A 125 16.07 4.27 3.14
N VAL A 126 14.96 4.18 3.87
CA VAL A 126 13.61 4.12 3.32
C VAL A 126 13.27 5.41 2.59
N ALA A 127 13.59 6.57 3.16
CA ALA A 127 13.40 7.86 2.50
C ALA A 127 14.23 7.97 1.20
N ALA A 128 15.50 7.59 1.22
CA ALA A 128 16.36 7.65 0.05
C ALA A 128 16.00 6.61 -1.03
N SER A 129 15.29 5.53 -0.68
CA SER A 129 14.72 4.60 -1.66
C SER A 129 13.50 5.20 -2.39
N MET A 130 12.98 6.35 -1.96
CA MET A 130 11.97 7.12 -2.68
C MET A 130 12.65 7.99 -3.75
N PRO A 131 12.04 8.17 -4.93
CA PRO A 131 12.54 9.15 -5.89
C PRO A 131 12.40 10.58 -5.33
N PRO A 132 13.41 11.46 -5.52
CA PRO A 132 13.31 12.86 -5.09
C PRO A 132 12.24 13.60 -5.90
N ASN A 133 11.36 14.35 -5.21
CA ASN A 133 10.27 15.11 -5.84
C ASN A 133 10.80 16.28 -6.70
N GLY A 134 10.45 16.29 -7.99
CA GLY A 134 10.48 17.49 -8.82
C GLY A 134 10.77 17.29 -10.31
N GLY A 135 9.71 17.10 -11.11
CA GLY A 135 9.70 17.51 -12.53
C GLY A 135 9.99 16.43 -13.59
N SER A 136 9.22 16.53 -14.67
CA SER A 136 9.21 15.77 -15.93
C SER A 136 8.88 14.28 -15.86
N ASP A 137 7.64 13.99 -16.25
CA ASP A 137 7.26 12.99 -17.23
C ASP A 137 8.46 12.31 -17.95
N VAL A 138 8.85 11.12 -17.50
CA VAL A 138 8.92 9.89 -18.30
C VAL A 138 8.84 8.72 -17.32
N GLN A 139 7.69 8.06 -17.21
CA GLN A 139 7.57 6.79 -16.47
C GLN A 139 7.57 5.61 -17.44
N PRO A 140 8.23 4.49 -17.08
CA PRO A 140 8.01 3.23 -17.78
C PRO A 140 6.57 2.76 -17.51
N GLU A 141 5.90 2.31 -18.56
CA GLU A 141 4.52 1.83 -18.51
C GLU A 141 4.35 0.66 -17.50
N GLY A 142 3.30 0.72 -16.67
CA GLY A 142 2.61 -0.51 -16.24
C GLY A 142 2.45 -0.85 -14.75
N ALA A 143 2.84 -0.03 -13.75
CA ALA A 143 2.60 -0.37 -12.34
C ALA A 143 1.66 0.63 -11.60
N PRO A 144 0.54 0.18 -10.99
CA PRO A 144 -0.44 1.07 -10.36
C PRO A 144 0.06 1.63 -9.01
N ARG A 145 0.09 2.97 -8.87
CA ARG A 145 0.34 3.67 -7.60
C ARG A 145 -0.84 3.50 -6.64
N LEU A 146 -0.57 3.13 -5.39
CA LEU A 146 -1.53 3.26 -4.28
C LEU A 146 -1.66 4.75 -3.94
N SER A 147 -2.79 5.35 -4.30
CA SER A 147 -3.00 6.79 -4.14
C SER A 147 -3.27 7.23 -2.70
N HIS A 148 -3.72 6.33 -1.82
CA HIS A 148 -4.27 6.68 -0.50
C HIS A 148 -3.26 6.63 0.68
N ILE A 149 -1.98 6.50 0.39
CA ILE A 149 -0.94 6.33 1.41
C ILE A 149 0.09 7.46 1.22
N THR A 150 0.53 8.08 2.32
CA THR A 150 1.66 9.01 2.30
C THR A 150 2.95 8.26 1.99
N GLU A 151 4.01 9.01 1.73
CA GLU A 151 5.35 8.45 1.58
C GLU A 151 5.86 7.77 2.86
N THR A 152 5.24 8.05 4.02
CA THR A 152 5.51 7.48 5.36
C THR A 152 4.61 6.31 5.75
N GLY A 153 3.68 5.87 4.90
CA GLY A 153 2.75 4.77 5.23
C GLY A 153 1.48 5.20 5.97
N GLU A 154 1.34 6.49 6.27
CA GLU A 154 0.13 7.04 6.88
C GLU A 154 -1.01 7.15 5.86
N ALA A 155 -2.22 6.80 6.31
CA ALA A 155 -3.43 6.96 5.53
C ALA A 155 -3.69 8.46 5.28
N ARG A 156 -3.63 8.91 4.02
CA ARG A 156 -4.02 10.28 3.64
C ARG A 156 -5.09 10.29 2.56
N MET A 157 -6.02 11.23 2.70
CA MET A 157 -6.91 11.58 1.60
C MET A 157 -6.11 12.33 0.53
N VAL A 158 -6.30 11.96 -0.73
CA VAL A 158 -5.56 12.52 -1.87
C VAL A 158 -6.11 13.89 -2.22
N ASP A 159 -5.28 14.91 -2.27
CA ASP A 159 -5.74 16.20 -2.77
C ASP A 159 -6.19 16.09 -4.25
N VAL A 160 -7.42 16.53 -4.50
CA VAL A 160 -8.07 16.56 -5.82
C VAL A 160 -8.34 17.99 -6.28
N GLY A 161 -7.88 19.00 -5.54
CA GLY A 161 -8.15 20.43 -5.74
C GLY A 161 -7.89 20.91 -7.17
N ASP A 162 -6.75 20.57 -7.74
CA ASP A 162 -6.34 20.99 -9.08
C ASP A 162 -6.84 20.08 -10.21
N LYS A 163 -7.57 19.01 -9.88
CA LYS A 163 -8.11 18.10 -10.91
C LYS A 163 -9.33 18.72 -11.58
N GLU A 164 -9.42 18.49 -12.88
CA GLU A 164 -10.59 18.91 -13.66
C GLU A 164 -11.86 18.19 -13.21
N ILE A 165 -12.97 18.93 -13.25
CA ILE A 165 -14.31 18.41 -13.02
C ILE A 165 -14.78 17.78 -14.34
N THR A 166 -15.04 16.47 -14.31
CA THR A 166 -15.54 15.72 -15.46
C THR A 166 -16.71 14.85 -15.05
N GLU A 167 -17.52 14.41 -16.01
CA GLU A 167 -18.49 13.33 -15.76
C GLU A 167 -17.75 12.03 -15.42
N ARG A 168 -18.30 11.29 -14.46
CA ARG A 168 -17.75 10.04 -13.95
C ARG A 168 -18.88 9.06 -13.70
N VAL A 169 -18.71 7.85 -14.22
CA VAL A 169 -19.65 6.75 -14.01
C VAL A 169 -18.88 5.55 -13.50
N ALA A 170 -19.45 4.82 -12.55
CA ALA A 170 -18.95 3.53 -12.12
C ALA A 170 -20.10 2.53 -12.04
N VAL A 171 -19.84 1.30 -12.44
CA VAL A 171 -20.77 0.17 -12.32
C VAL A 171 -20.08 -0.94 -11.56
N ALA A 172 -20.73 -1.46 -10.52
CA ALA A 172 -20.27 -2.58 -9.72
C ALA A 172 -21.32 -3.70 -9.73
N ARG A 173 -20.88 -4.94 -9.57
CA ARG A 173 -21.74 -6.11 -9.46
C ARG A 173 -21.42 -6.92 -8.21
N ALA A 174 -22.39 -7.70 -7.77
CA ALA A 174 -22.24 -8.72 -6.75
C ALA A 174 -23.19 -9.89 -7.05
N THR A 175 -22.84 -11.08 -6.56
CA THR A 175 -23.69 -12.27 -6.64
C THR A 175 -24.05 -12.72 -5.24
N LEU A 176 -25.34 -12.85 -4.95
CA LEU A 176 -25.82 -13.47 -3.73
C LEU A 176 -26.25 -14.91 -4.03
N VAL A 177 -25.49 -15.88 -3.53
CA VAL A 177 -25.78 -17.31 -3.65
C VAL A 177 -26.67 -17.72 -2.49
N MET A 178 -27.75 -18.44 -2.78
CA MET A 178 -28.78 -18.86 -1.82
C MET A 178 -29.40 -20.19 -2.25
N LYS A 179 -30.27 -20.75 -1.41
CA LYS A 179 -31.05 -21.92 -1.80
C LYS A 179 -32.03 -21.59 -2.95
N PRO A 180 -32.33 -22.54 -3.84
CA PRO A 180 -33.35 -22.37 -4.88
C PRO A 180 -34.72 -21.93 -4.36
N GLU A 181 -35.10 -22.37 -3.16
CA GLU A 181 -36.37 -22.00 -2.54
C GLU A 181 -36.37 -20.53 -2.11
N THR A 182 -35.22 -20.01 -1.67
CA THR A 182 -35.07 -18.60 -1.25
C THR A 182 -35.30 -17.66 -2.42
N ILE A 183 -34.71 -17.92 -3.59
CA ILE A 183 -34.89 -17.07 -4.77
C ILE A 183 -36.33 -17.13 -5.30
N LYS A 184 -36.97 -18.30 -5.27
CA LYS A 184 -38.40 -18.47 -5.62
C LYS A 184 -39.30 -17.67 -4.67
N LEU A 185 -38.95 -17.61 -3.38
CA LEU A 185 -39.67 -16.79 -2.41
C LEU A 185 -39.50 -15.30 -2.68
N ILE A 186 -38.30 -14.86 -3.11
CA ILE A 186 -38.04 -13.46 -3.50
C ILE A 186 -38.90 -13.09 -4.71
N GLN A 187 -38.92 -13.95 -5.73
CA GLN A 187 -39.69 -13.73 -6.97
C GLN A 187 -41.21 -13.68 -6.73
N SER A 188 -41.71 -14.46 -5.79
CA SER A 188 -43.14 -14.48 -5.43
C SER A 188 -43.55 -13.36 -4.47
N GLY A 189 -42.59 -12.59 -3.92
CA GLY A 189 -42.85 -11.55 -2.91
C GLY A 189 -43.33 -12.11 -1.56
N GLY A 190 -43.16 -13.41 -1.31
CA GLY A 190 -43.78 -14.14 -0.20
C GLY A 190 -43.10 -13.98 1.17
N PHE A 191 -42.32 -12.93 1.40
CA PHE A 191 -41.68 -12.70 2.70
C PHE A 191 -42.61 -11.97 3.66
N GLU A 192 -42.70 -12.45 4.90
CA GLU A 192 -43.37 -11.74 6.01
C GLU A 192 -42.83 -10.32 6.22
N LYS A 193 -41.57 -10.08 5.82
CA LYS A 193 -40.89 -8.78 5.91
C LYS A 193 -41.20 -7.81 4.76
N GLY A 194 -41.97 -8.20 3.75
CA GLY A 194 -42.36 -7.33 2.62
C GLY A 194 -41.39 -7.36 1.43
N ASP A 195 -41.41 -6.29 0.62
CA ASP A 195 -40.65 -6.18 -0.65
C ASP A 195 -39.13 -6.14 -0.41
N VAL A 196 -38.50 -7.32 -0.48
CA VAL A 196 -37.06 -7.51 -0.29
C VAL A 196 -36.24 -6.68 -1.27
N LEU A 197 -36.60 -6.68 -2.56
CA LEU A 197 -35.81 -6.01 -3.59
C LEU A 197 -36.00 -4.49 -3.54
N GLY A 198 -37.21 -4.02 -3.24
CA GLY A 198 -37.50 -2.59 -3.00
C GLY A 198 -36.70 -2.04 -1.83
N VAL A 199 -36.71 -2.73 -0.68
CA VAL A 199 -35.96 -2.32 0.52
C VAL A 199 -34.45 -2.34 0.24
N ALA A 200 -33.94 -3.39 -0.41
CA ALA A 200 -32.53 -3.48 -0.78
C ALA A 200 -32.10 -2.35 -1.74
N ARG A 201 -32.97 -1.96 -2.68
CA ARG A 201 -32.71 -0.84 -3.60
C ARG A 201 -32.54 0.49 -2.87
N VAL A 202 -33.46 0.78 -1.93
CA VAL A 202 -33.38 2.00 -1.11
C VAL A 202 -32.12 2.00 -0.26
N ALA A 203 -31.81 0.87 0.38
CA ALA A 203 -30.59 0.72 1.18
C ALA A 203 -29.32 0.97 0.35
N GLY A 204 -29.23 0.42 -0.86
CA GLY A 204 -28.11 0.69 -1.77
C GLY A 204 -27.97 2.16 -2.16
N VAL A 205 -29.07 2.85 -2.48
CA VAL A 205 -29.05 4.29 -2.80
C VAL A 205 -28.59 5.12 -1.60
N MET A 206 -29.07 4.80 -0.40
CA MET A 206 -28.65 5.47 0.83
C MET A 206 -27.17 5.23 1.12
N ALA A 207 -26.71 3.99 0.96
CA ALA A 207 -25.32 3.61 1.18
C ALA A 207 -24.37 4.35 0.25
N ALA A 208 -24.70 4.47 -1.04
CA ALA A 208 -23.91 5.23 -2.00
C ALA A 208 -23.66 6.68 -1.53
N LYS A 209 -24.71 7.34 -1.01
CA LYS A 209 -24.63 8.72 -0.51
C LYS A 209 -23.81 8.85 0.78
N GLN A 210 -23.67 7.77 1.54
CA GLN A 210 -22.94 7.71 2.82
C GLN A 210 -21.53 7.11 2.69
N THR A 211 -21.06 6.84 1.47
CA THR A 211 -19.77 6.17 1.22
C THR A 211 -18.59 6.83 1.94
N HIS A 212 -18.49 8.16 1.89
CA HIS A 212 -17.43 8.92 2.57
C HIS A 212 -17.50 8.87 4.10
N GLY A 213 -18.67 8.57 4.67
CA GLY A 213 -18.83 8.32 6.11
C GLY A 213 -18.44 6.90 6.53
N LEU A 214 -18.33 5.97 5.57
CA LEU A 214 -17.98 4.57 5.80
C LEU A 214 -16.53 4.26 5.42
N ILE A 215 -15.99 4.88 4.37
CA ILE A 215 -14.66 4.63 3.83
C ILE A 215 -13.75 5.82 4.15
N PRO A 216 -12.77 5.69 5.08
CA PRO A 216 -12.11 6.83 5.72
C PRO A 216 -11.44 7.85 4.79
N LEU A 217 -10.98 7.43 3.60
CA LEU A 217 -10.21 8.28 2.68
C LEU A 217 -10.97 8.63 1.40
N CYS A 218 -12.27 8.34 1.36
CA CYS A 218 -13.15 8.77 0.28
C CYS A 218 -13.52 10.24 0.42
N HIS A 219 -13.58 10.94 -0.70
CA HIS A 219 -14.06 12.31 -0.73
C HIS A 219 -15.58 12.34 -0.61
N PRO A 220 -16.17 13.40 -0.03
CA PRO A 220 -17.59 13.66 -0.21
C PRO A 220 -17.85 14.06 -1.67
N ILE A 221 -18.69 13.28 -2.38
CA ILE A 221 -19.02 13.50 -3.80
C ILE A 221 -20.52 13.81 -3.94
N PRO A 222 -20.90 14.93 -4.59
CA PRO A 222 -22.30 15.20 -4.91
C PRO A 222 -22.77 14.28 -6.06
N LEU A 223 -23.37 13.14 -5.70
CA LEU A 223 -23.87 12.16 -6.65
C LEU A 223 -25.05 12.70 -7.48
N ALA A 224 -24.97 12.55 -8.80
CA ALA A 224 -26.01 12.93 -9.74
C ALA A 224 -27.06 11.82 -9.93
N GLN A 225 -26.64 10.55 -9.90
CA GLN A 225 -27.54 9.41 -10.05
C GLN A 225 -26.96 8.17 -9.36
N VAL A 226 -27.84 7.37 -8.78
CA VAL A 226 -27.53 6.02 -8.29
C VAL A 226 -28.66 5.07 -8.71
N THR A 227 -28.32 3.95 -9.34
CA THR A 227 -29.29 2.87 -9.67
C THR A 227 -28.78 1.54 -9.14
N ILE A 228 -29.71 0.68 -8.72
CA ILE A 228 -29.42 -0.69 -8.28
C ILE A 228 -30.43 -1.55 -9.00
N ASP A 229 -29.98 -2.59 -9.69
CA ASP A 229 -30.79 -3.53 -10.46
C ASP A 229 -30.53 -4.96 -9.99
N PHE A 230 -31.57 -5.79 -10.11
CA PHE A 230 -31.57 -7.16 -9.62
C PHE A 230 -31.99 -8.09 -10.75
N ASP A 231 -31.21 -9.13 -11.00
CA ASP A 231 -31.56 -10.23 -11.89
C ASP A 231 -31.70 -11.53 -11.09
N THR A 232 -32.91 -12.07 -11.10
CA THR A 232 -33.30 -13.31 -10.40
C THR A 232 -33.33 -14.52 -11.34
N THR A 233 -33.01 -14.33 -12.62
CA THR A 233 -33.18 -15.33 -13.69
C THR A 233 -31.87 -15.91 -14.21
N SER A 234 -30.74 -15.31 -13.81
CA SER A 234 -29.40 -15.67 -14.30
C SER A 234 -29.03 -17.13 -14.05
N ARG A 235 -29.35 -17.67 -12.86
CA ARG A 235 -29.08 -19.06 -12.46
C ARG A 235 -29.90 -19.45 -11.23
N GLU A 236 -30.31 -20.72 -11.14
CA GLU A 236 -31.04 -21.20 -9.97
C GLU A 236 -30.19 -21.08 -8.70
N GLY A 237 -30.77 -20.48 -7.65
CA GLY A 237 -30.07 -20.20 -6.39
C GLY A 237 -29.12 -19.01 -6.42
N GLU A 238 -29.17 -18.14 -7.45
CA GLU A 238 -28.36 -16.93 -7.51
C GLU A 238 -29.23 -15.68 -7.74
N LEU A 239 -28.88 -14.60 -7.05
CA LEU A 239 -29.37 -13.26 -7.32
C LEU A 239 -28.18 -12.40 -7.76
N GLN A 240 -28.25 -11.85 -8.97
CA GLN A 240 -27.25 -10.92 -9.47
C GLN A 240 -27.68 -9.49 -9.14
N LEU A 241 -26.77 -8.70 -8.59
CA LEU A 241 -26.97 -7.30 -8.26
C LEU A 241 -26.03 -6.46 -9.12
N THR A 242 -26.55 -5.37 -9.69
CA THR A 242 -25.75 -4.35 -10.39
C THR A 242 -26.04 -2.99 -9.80
N ALA A 243 -25.02 -2.24 -9.39
CA ALA A 243 -25.18 -0.85 -8.95
C ALA A 243 -24.39 0.09 -9.87
N MET A 244 -25.00 1.21 -10.27
CA MET A 244 -24.34 2.29 -10.99
C MET A 244 -24.36 3.56 -10.15
N ALA A 245 -23.22 4.25 -10.07
CA ALA A 245 -23.10 5.59 -9.53
C ALA A 245 -22.62 6.55 -10.62
N ARG A 246 -23.15 7.78 -10.63
CA ARG A 246 -22.74 8.87 -11.54
C ARG A 246 -22.57 10.18 -10.79
N ALA A 247 -21.53 10.93 -11.12
CA ALA A 247 -21.32 12.31 -10.67
C ALA A 247 -20.53 13.13 -11.71
N THR A 248 -20.60 14.45 -11.59
CA THR A 248 -19.70 15.37 -12.32
C THR A 248 -18.77 15.98 -11.29
N TRP A 249 -17.54 15.43 -11.15
CA TRP A 249 -16.64 15.77 -10.04
C TRP A 249 -15.15 15.57 -10.34
N LYS A 250 -14.29 15.81 -9.34
CA LYS A 250 -12.82 15.76 -9.43
C LYS A 250 -12.20 14.38 -9.16
N THR A 251 -12.97 13.45 -8.59
CA THR A 251 -12.55 12.07 -8.30
C THR A 251 -13.64 11.07 -8.70
N GLY A 252 -13.23 9.84 -8.98
CA GLY A 252 -14.09 8.71 -9.37
C GLY A 252 -15.15 8.34 -8.35
N VAL A 253 -16.16 7.60 -8.82
CA VAL A 253 -17.32 7.12 -8.03
C VAL A 253 -17.34 5.59 -7.87
N GLU A 254 -16.17 4.94 -8.02
CA GLU A 254 -16.01 3.48 -7.91
C GLU A 254 -16.49 2.98 -6.54
N MET A 255 -16.14 3.71 -5.49
CA MET A 255 -16.46 3.32 -4.12
C MET A 255 -17.94 3.47 -3.81
N GLU A 256 -18.62 4.44 -4.40
CA GLU A 256 -20.07 4.60 -4.26
C GLU A 256 -20.83 3.45 -4.91
N ALA A 257 -20.41 3.00 -6.10
CA ALA A 257 -21.01 1.83 -6.76
C ALA A 257 -20.76 0.54 -5.96
N LEU A 258 -19.52 0.31 -5.49
CA LEU A 258 -19.14 -0.87 -4.69
C LEU A 258 -19.88 -0.90 -3.34
N THR A 259 -20.00 0.25 -2.68
CA THR A 259 -20.72 0.37 -1.41
C THR A 259 -22.21 0.12 -1.60
N ALA A 260 -22.81 0.68 -2.65
CA ALA A 260 -24.22 0.49 -2.98
C ALA A 260 -24.56 -0.99 -3.20
N VAL A 261 -23.78 -1.70 -4.02
CA VAL A 261 -24.05 -3.12 -4.31
C VAL A 261 -23.85 -4.00 -3.08
N THR A 262 -22.82 -3.70 -2.27
CA THR A 262 -22.52 -4.45 -1.04
C THR A 262 -23.64 -4.31 -0.01
N VAL A 263 -24.09 -3.08 0.26
CA VAL A 263 -25.16 -2.84 1.24
C VAL A 263 -26.50 -3.36 0.72
N SER A 264 -26.75 -3.30 -0.58
CA SER A 264 -27.93 -3.94 -1.18
C SER A 264 -27.92 -5.46 -0.92
N ALA A 265 -26.78 -6.13 -1.13
CA ALA A 265 -26.63 -7.56 -0.87
C ALA A 265 -26.78 -7.91 0.63
N LEU A 266 -26.19 -7.11 1.53
CA LEU A 266 -26.37 -7.26 2.97
C LEU A 266 -27.84 -7.08 3.40
N THR A 267 -28.56 -6.17 2.73
CA THR A 267 -29.99 -5.94 3.00
C THR A 267 -30.84 -7.13 2.55
N VAL A 268 -30.59 -7.69 1.36
CA VAL A 268 -31.25 -8.93 0.95
C VAL A 268 -30.93 -10.06 1.93
N TYR A 269 -29.67 -10.17 2.37
CA TYR A 269 -29.28 -11.14 3.39
C TYR A 269 -30.11 -10.97 4.67
N ASP A 270 -30.21 -9.75 5.19
CA ASP A 270 -30.95 -9.47 6.43
C ASP A 270 -32.44 -9.82 6.33
N MET A 271 -33.03 -9.53 5.17
CA MET A 271 -34.43 -9.81 4.89
C MET A 271 -34.69 -11.32 4.77
N CYS A 272 -33.75 -12.08 4.21
CA CYS A 272 -33.93 -13.51 3.93
C CYS A 272 -33.28 -14.45 4.98
N LYS A 273 -32.47 -13.97 5.93
CA LYS A 273 -31.75 -14.83 6.91
C LYS A 273 -32.63 -15.72 7.78
N ALA A 274 -33.93 -15.44 7.88
CA ALA A 274 -34.86 -16.29 8.61
C ALA A 274 -35.14 -17.61 7.87
N VAL A 275 -35.20 -17.57 6.54
CA VAL A 275 -35.45 -18.75 5.69
C VAL A 275 -34.14 -19.42 5.25
N ASP A 276 -33.07 -18.62 5.09
CA ASP A 276 -31.79 -19.11 4.60
C ASP A 276 -30.61 -18.36 5.23
N ARG A 277 -30.00 -18.95 6.26
CA ARG A 277 -28.80 -18.37 6.89
C ARG A 277 -27.51 -18.67 6.12
N GLY A 278 -27.56 -19.61 5.18
CA GLY A 278 -26.39 -20.10 4.45
C GLY A 278 -26.03 -19.26 3.23
N MET A 279 -26.71 -18.14 2.99
CA MET A 279 -26.45 -17.29 1.84
C MET A 279 -25.03 -16.76 1.83
N LEU A 280 -24.45 -16.60 0.63
CA LEU A 280 -23.09 -16.10 0.45
C LEU A 280 -23.10 -14.88 -0.48
N ILE A 281 -22.54 -13.78 -0.01
CA ILE A 281 -22.24 -12.62 -0.86
C ILE A 281 -20.88 -12.90 -1.52
N LYS A 282 -20.87 -12.97 -2.84
CA LYS A 282 -19.69 -13.25 -3.66
C LYS A 282 -19.49 -12.17 -4.71
N ASP A 283 -18.29 -12.16 -5.29
CA ASP A 283 -18.02 -11.47 -6.54
C ASP A 283 -18.35 -9.97 -6.53
N VAL A 284 -18.22 -9.31 -5.37
CA VAL A 284 -18.32 -7.85 -5.27
C VAL A 284 -17.14 -7.25 -6.02
N ARG A 285 -17.42 -6.64 -7.18
CA ARG A 285 -16.38 -6.09 -8.05
C ARG A 285 -16.87 -4.92 -8.88
N LEU A 286 -15.95 -4.05 -9.26
CA LEU A 286 -16.18 -3.05 -10.30
C LEU A 286 -16.24 -3.78 -11.66
N VAL A 287 -17.17 -3.40 -12.54
CA VAL A 287 -17.28 -3.95 -13.89
C VAL A 287 -17.05 -2.91 -14.98
N LYS A 288 -17.33 -1.64 -14.68
CA LYS A 288 -17.08 -0.52 -15.59
C LYS A 288 -16.77 0.74 -14.80
N LYS A 289 -15.86 1.56 -15.32
CA LYS A 289 -15.80 2.98 -14.97
C LYS A 289 -15.51 3.84 -16.18
N THR A 290 -16.00 5.07 -16.19
CA THR A 290 -15.71 6.04 -17.24
C THR A 290 -15.31 7.39 -16.65
N GLY A 291 -14.48 8.12 -17.39
CA GLY A 291 -14.05 9.47 -17.07
C GLY A 291 -12.87 9.59 -16.09
N GLY A 292 -12.28 10.79 -16.06
CA GLY A 292 -11.07 11.08 -15.31
C GLY A 292 -9.76 10.69 -16.01
N LYS A 293 -8.63 11.05 -15.41
CA LYS A 293 -7.28 10.87 -16.00
C LYS A 293 -6.92 9.41 -16.31
N SER A 294 -7.46 8.45 -15.56
CA SER A 294 -7.20 7.02 -15.79
C SER A 294 -7.90 6.45 -17.02
N GLY A 295 -8.76 7.25 -17.67
CA GLY A 295 -9.59 6.79 -18.78
C GLY A 295 -10.67 5.79 -18.35
N ASP A 296 -11.32 5.25 -19.37
CA ASP A 296 -12.38 4.26 -19.23
C ASP A 296 -11.80 2.87 -18.98
N TRP A 297 -12.48 2.08 -18.17
CA TRP A 297 -12.11 0.72 -17.85
C TRP A 297 -13.34 -0.19 -17.86
N SER A 298 -13.17 -1.40 -18.38
CA SER A 298 -14.18 -2.46 -18.41
C SER A 298 -13.51 -3.78 -18.01
N ALA A 299 -14.19 -4.56 -17.15
CA ALA A 299 -13.83 -5.95 -16.87
C ALA A 299 -14.67 -6.97 -17.66
N GLU A 300 -15.59 -6.49 -18.49
CA GLU A 300 -16.30 -7.31 -19.49
C GLU A 300 -15.46 -7.49 -20.75
#